data_AF-J9RSE5-F1
#
_entry.id   AF-J9RSE5-F1
#
_cell.length_a   1.000
_cell.length_b   1.000
_cell.length_c   1.000
_cell.angle_alpha   90.00
_cell.angle_beta   90.00
_cell.angle_gamma   90.00
#
_symmetry.space_group_name_H-M   'P 1'
#
loop_
_entity.id
_entity.type
_entity.pdbx_description
1 polymer ?
#
loop_
_entity_poly.entity_id
_entity_poly.type
_entity_poly.pdbx_seq_one_letter_code
_entity_poly.pdbx_strand_id
1 'polypeptide(L)' 'VWLMHCHLDVHITWGLAMAFLVEEGIGILQSVEPPPADLPIC' A
#
# COMPACT_ATOMS: atom_id res chain seq x y z
N VAL A 1 2.98 -1.49 -0.39
CA VAL A 1 1.65 -2.03 0.03
C VAL A 1 0.59 -1.39 -0.84
N TRP A 2 -0.37 -2.15 -1.35
CA TRP A 2 -1.48 -1.65 -2.17
C TRP A 2 -2.81 -1.84 -1.45
N LEU A 3 -3.61 -0.78 -1.29
CA LEU A 3 -4.92 -0.85 -0.68
C LEU A 3 -5.97 -1.17 -1.75
N MET A 4 -6.72 -2.25 -1.56
CA MET A 4 -7.92 -2.56 -2.34
C MET A 4 -9.13 -2.50 -1.44
N HIS A 5 -10.12 -1.70 -1.80
CA HIS A 5 -11.29 -1.50 -0.95
C HIS A 5 -12.54 -1.18 -1.78
N CYS A 6 -13.70 -1.29 -1.15
CA CYS A 6 -14.94 -0.75 -1.69
C CYS A 6 -14.84 0.78 -1.74
N HIS A 7 -15.11 1.40 -2.88
CA HIS A 7 -14.98 2.86 -3.08
C HIS A 7 -16.14 3.67 -2.46
N LEU A 8 -16.99 3.03 -1.65
CA LEU A 8 -17.95 3.74 -0.81
C LEU A 8 -17.33 3.96 0.56
N ASP A 9 -17.09 5.21 0.94
CA ASP A 9 -16.25 5.56 2.10
C ASP A 9 -16.72 4.92 3.42
N VAL A 10 -18.04 4.84 3.64
CA VAL A 10 -18.59 4.19 4.83
C VAL A 10 -18.20 2.71 4.92
N HIS A 11 -18.09 2.02 3.77
CA HIS A 11 -17.73 0.60 3.70
C HIS A 11 -16.25 0.34 4.00
N ILE A 12 -15.36 1.29 3.71
CA ILE A 12 -13.92 1.16 4.06
C ILE A 12 -13.78 0.99 5.58
N THR A 13 -14.45 1.85 6.36
CA THR A 13 -14.37 1.81 7.83
C THR A 13 -15.06 0.60 8.45
N TRP A 14 -16.00 -0.02 7.72
CA TRP A 14 -16.67 -1.26 8.14
C TRP A 14 -15.85 -2.52 7.85
N GLY A 15 -14.70 -2.38 7.19
CA GLY A 15 -13.77 -3.48 6.93
C GLY A 15 -13.83 -4.07 5.52
N LEU A 16 -14.51 -3.43 4.57
CA LEU A 16 -14.44 -3.79 3.15
C LEU A 16 -13.17 -3.20 2.50
N ALA A 17 -12.03 -3.50 3.12
CA ALA A 17 -10.71 -3.09 2.70
C ALA A 17 -9.71 -4.22 2.98
N MET A 18 -8.76 -4.39 2.07
CA MET A 18 -7.66 -5.34 2.20
C MET A 18 -6.37 -4.72 1.66
N ALA A 19 -5.24 -5.22 2.12
CA ALA A 19 -3.93 -4.78 1.65
C ALA A 19 -3.21 -5.92 0.93
N PHE A 20 -2.61 -5.62 -0.21
CA PHE A 20 -1.67 -6.51 -0.89
C PHE A 20 -0.25 -6.06 -0.57
N LEU A 21 0.56 -6.99 -0.07
CA LEU A 21 2.00 -6.86 -0.04
C LEU A 21 2.54 -7.49 -1.33
N VAL A 22 3.22 -6.69 -2.14
CA VAL A 22 3.90 -7.15 -3.35
C VAL A 22 5.39 -7.11 -3.04
N GLU A 23 6.03 -8.26 -3.11
CA GLU A 23 7.47 -8.40 -2.89
C GLU A 23 8.26 -7.83 -4.07
N GLU A 24 9.53 -7.50 -3.82
CA GLU A 24 10.42 -7.02 -4.87
C GLU A 24 10.75 -8.12 -5.88
N GLY A 25 10.86 -7.73 -7.15
CA GLY A 25 11.39 -8.60 -8.19
C GLY A 25 12.92 -8.61 -8.23
N ILE A 26 13.47 -9.32 -9.21
CA ILE A 26 14.93 -9.47 -9.38
C ILE A 26 15.54 -8.23 -10.06
N GLY A 27 14.79 -7.58 -10.95
CA GLY A 27 15.27 -6.42 -11.71
C GLY A 27 15.21 -5.12 -10.92
N ILE A 28 16.11 -4.18 -11.23
CA ILE A 28 16.13 -2.84 -10.61
C ILE A 28 14.79 -2.09 -10.78
N LEU A 29 14.09 -2.32 -11.89
CA LEU A 29 12.79 -1.70 -12.19
C LEU A 29 11.61 -2.42 -11.51
N GLN A 30 11.89 -3.46 -10.73
CA GLN A 30 10.89 -4.26 -9.99
C GLN A 30 11.07 -4.14 -8.47
N SER A 31 11.95 -3.23 -8.02
CA SER A 31 12.18 -2.89 -6.62
C SER A 31 11.45 -1.58 -6.28
N VAL A 32 11.07 -1.42 -5.02
CA VAL A 32 10.38 -0.23 -4.53
C VAL A 32 11.41 0.81 -4.13
N GLU A 33 11.14 2.08 -4.41
CA GLU A 33 12.01 3.16 -3.97
C GLU A 33 12.06 3.25 -2.43
N PRO A 34 13.21 3.63 -1.86
CA PRO A 34 13.34 3.78 -0.41
C PRO A 34 12.39 4.88 0.12
N PRO A 35 11.96 4.79 1.39
CA PRO A 35 11.06 5.77 1.98
C PRO A 35 11.71 7.16 1.99
N PRO A 36 10.92 8.23 1.74
CA PRO A 36 11.43 9.58 1.75
C PRO A 36 11.75 10.02 3.19
N ALA A 37 12.68 10.97 3.32
CA ALA A 37 13.19 11.40 4.63
C ALA A 37 12.16 12.14 5.50
N ASP A 38 11.11 12.68 4.88
CA ASP A 38 10.03 13.44 5.51
C ASP A 38 8.76 12.59 5.78
N LEU A 39 8.86 11.26 5.66
CA LEU A 39 7.75 10.36 5.95
C LEU A 39 7.27 10.56 7.42
N PRO A 40 5.96 10.80 7.67
CA PRO A 40 5.43 10.95 9.02
C PRO A 40 5.71 9.75 9.92
N ILE A 41 5.92 9.99 11.21
CA ILE A 41 6.03 8.93 12.21
C ILE A 41 4.67 8.25 12.44
N CYS A 42 4.70 6.95 12.68
CA CYS A 42 3.53 6.12 12.98
C CYS A 42 2.93 6.41 14.37
#